data_AF-A0A7C7DRP4-F1
#
_entry.id   AF-A0A7C7DRP4-F1
#
_cell.length_a   1.000
_cell.length_b   1.000
_cell.length_c   1.000
_cell.angle_alpha   90.00
_cell.angle_beta   90.00
_cell.angle_gamma   90.00
#
_symmetry.space_group_name_H-M   'P 1'
#
loop_
_entity.id
_entity.type
_entity.pdbx_description
1 polymer ?
#
loop_
_entity_poly.entity_id
_entity_poly.type
_entity_poly.pdbx_seq_one_letter_code
_entity_poly.pdbx_strand_id
1 'polypeptide(L)'
;MTMTVTIPDGLAHQVQERARLWRRPPEDIVLDILRSAFTEHPIADVDEVVARIKSAPPNPHNIRKPHGALADVLRRESEDDDFDLDMWNREWAAVEAEIQAINRANDLAESR
;
A
#
# COMPACT_ATOMS: atom_id res chain seq x y z
N MET A 1 21.36 -0.74 2.02
CA MET A 1 20.40 0.33 1.66
C MET A 1 20.47 1.40 2.72
N THR A 2 20.57 2.68 2.32
CA THR A 2 20.60 3.83 3.23
C THR A 2 19.23 4.49 3.24
N MET A 3 18.65 4.65 4.43
CA MET A 3 17.35 5.32 4.64
C MET A 3 17.56 6.52 5.55
N THR A 4 17.03 7.67 5.17
CA THR A 4 17.08 8.89 5.99
C THR A 4 15.78 9.01 6.76
N VAL A 5 15.87 9.10 8.09
CA VAL A 5 14.70 9.29 8.97
C VAL A 5 14.85 10.64 9.66
N THR A 6 13.80 11.46 9.57
CA THR A 6 13.74 12.74 10.27
C THR A 6 13.11 12.51 11.63
N ILE A 7 13.83 12.87 12.70
CA ILE A 7 13.35 12.77 14.08
C ILE A 7 13.13 14.17 14.67
N PRO A 8 12.13 14.35 15.56
CA PRO A 8 11.91 15.60 16.27
C PRO A 8 13.12 16.03 17.11
N ASP A 9 13.37 17.33 17.21
CA ASP A 9 14.54 17.90 17.90
C ASP A 9 14.67 17.45 19.37
N GLY A 10 13.54 17.31 20.06
CA GLY A 10 13.50 16.82 21.45
C GLY A 10 13.97 15.36 21.60
N LEU A 11 13.80 14.53 20.58
CA LEU A 11 14.31 13.16 20.55
C LEU A 11 15.78 13.12 20.09
N ALA A 12 16.18 14.00 19.18
CA ALA A 12 17.57 14.11 18.75
C ALA A 12 18.50 14.42 19.94
N HIS A 13 18.08 15.31 20.85
CA HIS A 13 18.86 15.61 22.06
C HIS A 13 19.02 14.38 22.96
N GLN A 14 17.94 13.62 23.20
CA GLN A 14 17.96 12.43 24.04
C GLN A 14 18.84 11.32 23.45
N VAL A 15 18.79 11.13 22.14
CA VAL A 15 19.66 10.17 21.43
C VAL A 15 21.13 10.59 21.56
N GLN A 16 21.44 11.88 21.38
CA GLN A 16 22.82 12.38 21.51
C GLN A 16 23.37 12.25 22.93
N GLU A 17 22.57 12.55 23.96
CA GLU A 17 23.00 12.36 25.35
C GLU A 17 23.27 10.89 25.67
N ARG A 18 22.40 9.99 25.21
CA ARG A 18 22.56 8.55 25.43
C ARG A 18 23.75 7.97 24.66
N ALA A 19 23.97 8.44 23.43
CA ALA A 19 25.15 8.13 22.63
C ALA A 19 26.45 8.52 23.35
N ARG A 20 26.50 9.72 23.94
CA ARG A 20 27.64 10.19 24.74
C ARG A 20 27.88 9.33 25.99
N LEU A 21 26.82 8.99 26.72
CA LEU A 21 26.91 8.16 27.93
C LEU A 21 27.45 6.77 27.62
N TRP A 22 27.02 6.18 26.51
CA TRP A 22 27.39 4.81 26.13
C TRP A 22 28.60 4.75 25.20
N ARG A 23 29.18 5.91 24.85
CA ARG A 23 30.31 6.07 23.91
C ARG A 23 30.07 5.33 22.58
N ARG A 24 28.84 5.44 22.06
CA ARG A 24 28.43 4.85 20.80
C ARG A 24 27.95 5.95 19.85
N PRO A 25 27.99 5.71 18.53
CA PRO A 25 27.41 6.64 17.58
C PRO A 25 25.87 6.69 17.78
N PRO A 26 25.25 7.86 17.61
CA PRO A 26 23.81 8.03 17.82
C PRO A 26 22.97 7.14 16.90
N GLU A 27 23.48 6.79 15.72
CA GLU A 27 22.83 5.89 14.76
C GLU A 27 22.64 4.49 15.35
N ASP A 28 23.64 3.97 16.07
CA ASP A 28 23.55 2.64 16.70
C ASP A 28 22.49 2.64 17.81
N ILE A 29 22.37 3.74 18.55
CA ILE A 29 21.34 3.91 19.58
C ILE A 29 19.95 3.89 18.95
N VAL A 30 19.77 4.60 17.83
CA VAL A 30 18.49 4.61 17.09
C VAL A 30 18.17 3.22 16.56
N LEU A 31 19.14 2.51 15.99
CA LEU A 31 18.95 1.15 15.48
C LEU A 31 18.57 0.16 16.58
N ASP A 32 19.20 0.23 17.74
CA ASP A 32 18.87 -0.63 18.88
C ASP A 32 17.43 -0.38 19.38
N ILE A 33 17.02 0.89 19.47
CA ILE A 33 15.65 1.28 19.86
C ILE A 33 14.62 0.79 18.83
N LEU A 34 14.90 0.96 17.54
CA LEU A 34 14.01 0.47 16.49
C LEU A 34 13.92 -1.05 16.54
N ARG A 35 15.05 -1.75 16.70
CA ARG A 35 15.08 -3.20 16.79
C ARG A 35 14.29 -3.71 18.00
N SER A 36 14.44 -3.09 19.17
CA SER A 36 13.65 -3.46 20.35
C SER A 36 12.16 -3.21 20.13
N ALA A 37 11.78 -2.07 19.55
CA ALA A 37 10.38 -1.76 19.27
C ALA A 37 9.73 -2.78 18.32
N PHE A 38 10.42 -3.19 17.25
CA PHE A 38 9.94 -4.22 16.33
C PHE A 38 9.94 -5.63 16.91
N THR A 39 10.75 -5.88 17.96
CA THR A 39 10.77 -7.18 18.64
C THR A 39 9.64 -7.29 19.66
N GLU A 40 9.34 -6.21 20.39
CA GLU A 40 8.27 -6.14 21.38
C GLU A 40 6.88 -6.08 20.73
N HIS A 41 6.77 -5.42 19.58
CA HIS A 41 5.54 -5.32 18.79
C HIS A 41 5.81 -5.85 17.38
N PRO A 42 5.88 -7.20 17.22
CA PRO A 42 6.05 -7.78 15.91
C PRO A 42 4.93 -7.26 15.00
N ILE A 43 5.33 -6.73 13.83
CA ILE A 43 4.36 -6.44 12.77
C ILE A 43 3.73 -7.80 12.45
N ALA A 44 2.42 -7.91 12.68
CA ALA A 44 1.72 -9.15 12.46
C ALA A 44 1.96 -9.62 11.03
N ASP A 45 2.32 -10.90 10.89
CA ASP A 45 2.50 -11.51 9.58
C ASP A 45 1.21 -11.40 8.77
N VAL A 46 1.32 -11.20 7.46
CA VAL A 46 0.15 -11.00 6.59
C VAL A 46 -0.80 -12.18 6.70
N ASP A 47 -0.25 -13.40 6.76
CA ASP A 47 -1.03 -14.62 6.91
C ASP A 47 -1.74 -14.69 8.27
N GLU A 48 -1.10 -14.21 9.34
CA GLU A 48 -1.69 -14.11 10.67
C GLU A 48 -2.84 -13.09 10.70
N VAL A 49 -2.66 -11.94 10.05
CA VAL A 49 -3.71 -10.93 9.91
C VAL A 49 -4.90 -11.48 9.13
N VAL A 50 -4.65 -12.18 8.02
CA VAL A 50 -5.69 -12.82 7.20
C VAL A 50 -6.42 -13.91 8.00
N ALA A 51 -5.69 -14.75 8.73
CA ALA A 51 -6.29 -15.78 9.59
C ALA A 51 -7.18 -15.17 10.67
N ARG A 52 -6.75 -14.06 11.28
CA ARG A 52 -7.53 -13.31 12.28
C ARG A 52 -8.79 -12.68 11.69
N ILE A 53 -8.72 -12.14 10.48
CA ILE A 53 -9.90 -11.59 9.78
C ILE A 53 -10.89 -12.71 9.45
N LYS A 54 -10.42 -13.86 8.96
CA LYS A 54 -11.27 -15.01 8.61
C LYS A 54 -11.95 -15.63 9.84
N SER A 55 -11.29 -15.61 11.00
CA SER A 55 -11.83 -16.15 12.25
C SER A 55 -12.70 -15.16 13.03
N ALA A 56 -12.72 -13.88 12.61
CA ALA A 56 -13.56 -12.89 13.27
C ALA A 56 -15.06 -13.21 13.06
N PRO A 57 -15.88 -13.15 14.12
CA PRO A 57 -17.32 -13.32 13.98
C PRO A 57 -17.89 -12.21 13.09
N PRO A 58 -18.99 -12.46 12.35
CA PRO A 58 -19.66 -11.42 11.58
C PRO A 58 -19.99 -10.25 12.49
N ASN A 59 -19.42 -9.07 12.22
CA ASN A 59 -19.74 -7.88 13.00
C ASN A 59 -21.17 -7.43 12.64
N PRO A 60 -22.15 -7.54 13.56
CA PRO A 60 -23.53 -7.17 13.25
C PRO A 60 -23.69 -5.68 12.92
N HIS A 61 -22.76 -4.83 13.34
CA HIS A 61 -22.73 -3.41 12.96
C HIS A 61 -22.31 -3.18 11.50
N ASN A 62 -21.63 -4.15 10.87
CA ASN A 62 -21.26 -4.11 9.45
C ASN A 62 -22.35 -4.69 8.54
N ILE A 63 -23.38 -5.33 9.12
CA ILE A 63 -24.52 -5.85 8.37
C ILE A 63 -25.47 -4.68 8.10
N ARG A 64 -25.28 -4.03 6.94
CA ARG A 64 -26.21 -3.00 6.46
C ARG A 64 -27.45 -3.67 5.89
N LYS A 65 -28.62 -3.19 6.29
CA LYS A 65 -29.88 -3.60 5.66
C LYS A 65 -29.85 -3.17 4.18
N PRO A 66 -30.32 -4.01 3.25
CA PRO A 66 -30.44 -3.61 1.85
C PRO A 66 -31.38 -2.40 1.74
N HIS A 67 -30.98 -1.40 0.94
CA HIS A 67 -31.73 -0.14 0.76
C HIS A 67 -32.90 -0.28 -0.23
N GLY A 68 -33.21 -1.49 -0.70
CA GLY A 68 -34.25 -1.78 -1.68
C GLY A 68 -34.05 -3.16 -2.30
N ALA A 69 -35.01 -3.60 -3.11
CA ALA A 69 -34.85 -4.82 -3.90
C ALA A 69 -33.85 -4.57 -5.03
N LEU A 70 -32.92 -5.51 -5.24
CA LEU A 70 -31.97 -5.45 -6.36
C LEU A 70 -32.69 -5.27 -7.70
N ALA A 71 -33.86 -5.90 -7.85
CA ALA A 71 -34.69 -5.77 -9.05
C ALA A 71 -35.19 -4.32 -9.29
N ASP A 72 -35.42 -3.54 -8.23
CA ASP A 72 -35.87 -2.15 -8.35
C ASP A 72 -34.68 -1.22 -8.63
N VAL A 73 -33.49 -1.54 -8.12
CA VAL A 73 -32.24 -0.83 -8.42
C VAL A 73 -31.82 -1.07 -9.88
N LEU A 74 -31.92 -2.31 -10.37
CA LEU A 74 -31.60 -2.66 -11.76
C LEU A 74 -32.66 -2.20 -12.77
N ARG A 75 -33.90 -1.96 -12.32
CA ARG A 75 -34.96 -1.36 -13.17
C ARG A 75 -34.84 0.15 -13.29
N ARG A 76 -34.19 0.82 -12.34
CA ARG A 76 -33.75 2.19 -12.58
C ARG A 76 -32.72 2.07 -13.68
N GLU A 77 -33.04 2.56 -14.88
CA GLU A 77 -32.01 2.86 -15.87
C GLU A 77 -30.91 3.57 -15.09
N SER A 78 -29.74 2.95 -15.03
CA SER A 78 -28.53 3.71 -14.77
C SER A 78 -28.62 4.90 -15.72
N GLU A 79 -28.40 6.11 -15.22
CA GLU A 79 -27.99 7.20 -16.09
C GLU A 79 -26.61 6.78 -16.61
N ASP A 80 -26.59 5.80 -17.52
CA ASP A 80 -25.41 5.39 -18.26
C ASP A 80 -25.13 6.61 -19.14
N ASP A 81 -24.19 7.43 -18.69
CA ASP A 81 -23.47 8.35 -19.56
C ASP A 81 -23.17 7.59 -20.85
N ASP A 82 -23.67 8.09 -21.98
CA ASP A 82 -23.58 7.44 -23.29
C ASP A 82 -22.15 6.89 -23.51
N PHE A 83 -21.96 5.59 -23.25
CA PHE A 83 -20.64 5.00 -23.30
C PHE A 83 -20.18 4.99 -24.76
N ASP A 84 -19.25 5.88 -25.09
CA ASP A 84 -18.68 5.98 -26.43
C ASP A 84 -17.66 4.83 -26.62
N LEU A 85 -18.18 3.71 -27.11
CA LEU A 85 -17.41 2.52 -27.45
C LEU A 85 -16.31 2.83 -28.48
N ASP A 86 -16.54 3.76 -29.40
CA ASP A 86 -15.55 4.12 -30.42
C ASP A 86 -14.40 4.92 -29.82
N MET A 87 -14.69 5.85 -28.90
CA MET A 87 -13.67 6.56 -28.13
C MET A 87 -12.85 5.58 -27.29
N TRP A 88 -13.51 4.68 -26.56
CA TRP A 88 -12.84 3.66 -25.75
C TRP A 88 -11.89 2.80 -26.60
N ASN A 89 -12.35 2.30 -27.74
CA ASN A 89 -11.53 1.47 -28.62
C ASN A 89 -10.32 2.22 -29.18
N ARG A 90 -10.46 3.52 -29.49
CA ARG A 90 -9.33 4.36 -29.94
C ARG A 90 -8.28 4.52 -28.85
N GLU A 91 -8.70 4.82 -27.63
CA GLU A 91 -7.78 4.97 -26.49
C GLU A 91 -7.08 3.65 -26.16
N TRP A 92 -7.83 2.55 -26.17
CA TRP A 92 -7.28 1.23 -25.93
C TRP A 92 -6.21 0.82 -26.95
N ALA A 93 -6.47 1.07 -28.24
CA ALA A 93 -5.50 0.80 -29.30
C ALA A 93 -4.20 1.62 -29.16
N ALA A 94 -4.30 2.86 -28.68
CA ALA A 94 -3.13 3.71 -28.42
C ALA A 94 -2.25 3.14 -27.29
N VAL A 95 -2.87 2.72 -26.19
CA VAL A 95 -2.18 2.07 -25.07
C VAL A 95 -1.51 0.77 -25.51
N GLU A 96 -2.20 -0.06 -26.28
CA GLU A 96 -1.65 -1.33 -26.77
C GLU A 96 -0.43 -1.10 -27.68
N ALA A 97 -0.47 -0.09 -28.55
CA ALA A 97 0.64 0.28 -29.40
C ALA A 97 1.87 0.77 -28.60
N GLU A 98 1.65 1.53 -27.52
CA GLU A 98 2.72 1.99 -26.63
C GLU A 98 3.39 0.83 -25.90
N ILE A 99 2.60 -0.09 -25.32
CA ILE A 99 3.12 -1.30 -24.66
C ILE A 99 3.94 -2.15 -25.64
N GLN A 100 3.46 -2.33 -26.87
CA GLN A 100 4.21 -3.05 -27.90
C GLN A 100 5.50 -2.34 -28.32
N ALA A 101 5.55 -1.01 -28.29
CA ALA A 101 6.76 -0.26 -28.58
C ALA A 101 7.81 -0.43 -27.46
N ILE A 102 7.38 -0.37 -26.20
CA ILE A 102 8.24 -0.59 -25.02
C ILE A 102 8.80 -2.01 -25.03
N ASN A 103 7.95 -3.02 -25.25
CA ASN A 103 8.38 -4.42 -25.29
C ASN A 103 9.42 -4.66 -26.39
N ARG A 104 9.19 -4.13 -27.61
CA ARG A 104 10.17 -4.22 -28.70
C ARG A 104 11.49 -3.53 -28.37
N ALA A 105 11.44 -2.38 -27.67
CA ALA A 105 12.65 -1.68 -27.25
C ALA A 105 13.42 -2.48 -26.18
N ASN A 106 12.73 -3.13 -25.24
CA ASN A 106 13.33 -3.99 -24.23
C ASN A 106 13.94 -5.26 -24.85
N ASP A 107 13.22 -5.93 -25.76
CA ASP A 107 13.73 -7.12 -26.47
C ASP A 107 15.04 -6.81 -27.23
N LEU A 108 15.12 -5.63 -27.86
CA LEU A 108 16.33 -5.16 -28.54
C LEU A 108 17.48 -4.82 -27.59
N ALA A 109 17.17 -4.37 -26.37
CA ALA A 109 18.16 -4.04 -25.34
C ALA A 109 18.69 -5.29 -24.62
N GLU A 110 17.86 -6.31 -24.42
CA GLU A 110 18.21 -7.57 -23.73
C GLU A 110 18.88 -8.60 -24.66
N SER A 111 18.69 -8.49 -25.98
CA SER A 111 19.34 -9.36 -26.98
C SER A 111 20.81 -8.97 -27.30
N ARG A 112 21.41 -8.05 -26.54
CA ARG A 112 22.75 -7.49 -26.79
C ARG A 112 23.69 -7.72 -25.60
#